data_AF-A0A1M5RZU5-F1
#
_entry.id   AF-A0A1M5RZU5-F1
#
_cell.length_a   1.000
_cell.length_b   1.000
_cell.length_c   1.000
_cell.angle_alpha   90.00
_cell.angle_beta   90.00
_cell.angle_gamma   90.00
#
_symmetry.space_group_name_H-M   'P 1'
#
loop_
_entity.id
_entity.type
_entity.pdbx_description
1 polymer ?
#
loop_
_entity_poly.entity_id
_entity_poly.type
_entity_poly.pdbx_seq_one_letter_code
_entity_poly.pdbx_strand_id
1 'polypeptide(L)' 'MHGDIRQATKQYIEENGIKQCFIAGKLDISDAMMSYYLNNHKNLSNEKELQLQKIIDRG' A
#
# COMPACT_ATOMS: atom_id res chain seq x y z
N MET A 1 -4.18 14.31 -10.36
CA MET A 1 -3.69 14.27 -8.98
C MET A 1 -3.53 12.81 -8.56
N HIS A 2 -2.56 12.09 -9.13
CA HIS A 2 -2.29 10.65 -8.86
C HIS A 2 -0.81 10.40 -8.49
N GLY A 3 -0.14 11.38 -7.89
CA GLY A 3 1.15 11.18 -7.24
C GLY A 3 0.90 11.20 -5.74
N ASP A 4 1.02 10.13 -4.97
CA ASP A 4 1.36 8.76 -5.30
C ASP A 4 0.66 7.92 -4.21
N ILE A 5 -0.24 7.00 -4.57
CA ILE A 5 -0.89 6.11 -3.58
C ILE A 5 0.18 5.43 -2.71
N ARG A 6 1.35 5.15 -3.28
CA ARG A 6 2.56 4.67 -2.58
C ARG A 6 3.01 5.60 -1.47
N GLN A 7 3.09 6.90 -1.73
CA GLN A 7 3.51 7.89 -0.73
C GLN A 7 2.47 8.00 0.39
N ALA A 8 1.19 8.05 0.03
CA ALA A 8 0.10 8.00 1.01
C ALA A 8 0.16 6.71 1.84
N THR A 9 0.49 5.58 1.21
CA THR A 9 0.67 4.30 1.91
C THR A 9 1.83 4.37 2.90
N LYS A 10 2.99 4.95 2.51
CA LYS A 10 4.14 5.12 3.41
C LYS A 10 3.79 6.00 4.60
N GLN A 11 3.12 7.12 4.36
CA GLN A 11 2.66 8.02 5.43
C GLN A 11 1.69 7.32 6.36
N TYR A 12 0.69 6.62 5.81
CA TYR A 12 -0.28 5.87 6.60
C TYR A 12 0.40 4.82 7.50
N ILE A 13 1.42 4.12 6.99
CA ILE A 13 2.24 3.17 7.75
C ILE A 13 2.93 3.85 8.94
N GLU A 14 3.58 4.99 8.69
CA GLU A 14 4.33 5.74 9.70
C GLU A 14 3.40 6.37 10.75
N GLU A 15 2.32 7.03 10.33
CA GLU A 15 1.37 7.73 11.20
C GLU A 15 0.59 6.79 12.11
N ASN A 16 0.23 5.60 11.60
CA ASN A 16 -0.53 4.61 12.37
C ASN A 16 0.36 3.58 13.08
N GLY A 17 1.68 3.63 12.90
CA GLY A 17 2.61 2.67 13.47
C GLY A 17 2.36 1.22 13.04
N ILE A 18 1.74 1.02 11.87
CA ILE A 18 1.41 -0.31 11.34
C ILE A 18 2.58 -0.88 10.54
N LYS A 19 2.64 -2.20 10.39
CA LYS A 19 3.67 -2.85 9.57
C LYS A 19 3.21 -2.99 8.13
N GLN A 20 4.14 -2.92 7.18
CA GLN A 20 3.86 -3.18 5.76
C GLN A 20 3.20 -4.54 5.52
N CYS A 21 3.59 -5.57 6.27
CA CYS A 21 3.01 -6.92 6.19
C CYS A 21 1.51 -6.95 6.56
N PHE A 22 1.04 -6.02 7.39
CA PHE A 22 -0.37 -5.91 7.72
C PHE A 22 -1.20 -5.47 6.50
N ILE A 23 -0.69 -4.47 5.76
CA ILE A 23 -1.33 -4.03 4.52
C ILE A 23 -1.22 -5.10 3.44
N ALA A 24 -0.05 -5.77 3.33
CA ALA A 24 0.13 -6.88 2.41
C ALA A 24 -0.88 -8.01 2.66
N GLY A 25 -1.10 -8.37 3.93
CA GLY A 25 -2.12 -9.34 4.33
C GLY A 25 -3.55 -8.90 4.00
N LYS A 26 -3.90 -7.62 4.20
CA LYS A 26 -5.22 -7.08 3.79
C LYS A 26 -5.43 -7.10 2.29
N LEU A 27 -4.36 -6.93 1.52
CA LEU A 27 -4.37 -6.96 0.08
C LEU A 27 -4.17 -8.36 -0.49
N ASP A 28 -4.01 -9.40 0.33
CA ASP A 28 -3.73 -10.76 -0.13
C ASP A 28 -2.55 -10.80 -1.14
N ILE A 29 -1.47 -10.09 -0.81
CA ILE A 29 -0.21 -10.08 -1.56
C ILE A 29 0.94 -10.44 -0.62
N SER A 30 2.07 -10.86 -1.19
CA SER A 30 3.27 -11.12 -0.39
C SER A 30 3.90 -9.82 0.11
N ASP A 31 4.54 -9.88 1.27
CA ASP A 31 5.33 -8.77 1.84
C ASP A 31 6.38 -8.24 0.85
N ALA A 32 7.00 -9.16 0.10
CA ALA A 32 7.95 -8.80 -0.96
C ALA A 32 7.28 -7.97 -2.05
N MET A 33 6.07 -8.32 -2.49
CA MET A 33 5.32 -7.56 -3.50
C MET A 33 4.96 -6.17 -2.99
N MET A 34 4.56 -6.05 -1.73
CA MET A 34 4.30 -4.76 -1.09
C MET A 34 5.57 -3.89 -1.05
N SER A 35 6.72 -4.47 -0.69
CA SER A 35 8.00 -3.75 -0.71
C SER A 35 8.40 -3.31 -2.12
N TYR A 36 8.24 -4.17 -3.14
CA TYR A 36 8.47 -3.79 -4.54
C TYR A 36 7.55 -2.65 -4.99
N TYR A 37 6.29 -2.67 -4.55
CA TYR A 37 5.36 -1.59 -4.81
C TYR A 37 5.80 -0.28 -4.16
N LEU A 38 6.10 -0.29 -2.86
CA LEU A 38 6.52 0.93 -2.15
C LEU A 38 7.85 1.51 -2.65
N ASN A 39 8.73 0.67 -3.20
CA ASN A 39 10.03 1.07 -3.76
C ASN A 39 9.99 1.39 -5.27
N ASN A 40 8.80 1.53 -5.86
CA ASN A 40 8.65 1.89 -7.27
C ASN A 40 9.21 0.87 -8.28
N HIS A 41 9.43 -0.37 -7.86
CA HIS A 41 9.94 -1.43 -8.73
C HIS A 41 8.85 -2.18 -9.51
N LYS A 42 7.65 -2.32 -8.92
CA LYS A 42 6.49 -2.93 -9.58
C LYS A 42 5.21 -2.19 -9.22
N ASN A 43 4.20 -2.34 -10.06
CA ASN A 43 2.85 -1.85 -9.78
C ASN A 43 2.00 -3.00 -9.26
N LEU A 44 1.04 -2.68 -8.39
CA LEU A 44 -0.04 -3.60 -8.07
C LEU A 44 -1.05 -3.61 -9.23
N SER A 45 -1.91 -4.62 -9.27
CA SER A 45 -3.04 -4.58 -10.20
C SER A 45 -4.01 -3.46 -9.80
N ASN A 46 -4.75 -2.91 -10.78
CA ASN A 46 -5.71 -1.83 -10.54
C ASN A 46 -6.69 -2.17 -9.40
N GLU A 47 -7.13 -3.42 -9.30
CA GLU A 47 -8.01 -3.87 -8.23
C GLU A 47 -7.35 -3.73 -6.84
N LYS A 48 -6.09 -4.13 -6.72
CA LYS A 48 -5.32 -4.05 -5.47
C LYS A 48 -4.96 -2.62 -5.10
N GLU A 49 -4.65 -1.77 -6.09
CA GLU A 49 -4.46 -0.32 -5.83
C GLU A 49 -5.76 0.34 -5.32
N LEU A 50 -6.91 -0.06 -5.87
CA LEU A 50 -8.20 0.46 -5.44
C LEU A 50 -8.59 -0.04 -4.04
N GLN A 51 -8.23 -1.28 -3.69
CA GLN A 51 -8.35 -1.80 -2.32
C GLN A 51 -7.41 -1.07 -1.36
N LEU A 52 -6.17 -0.81 -1.77
CA LEU A 52 -5.18 -0.07 -0.99
C LEU A 52 -5.66 1.36 -0.70
N GLN A 53 -6.17 2.05 -1.71
CA GLN A 53 -6.77 3.38 -1.55
C GLN A 53 -7.89 3.38 -0.51
N LYS A 54 -8.80 2.39 -0.56
CA LYS A 54 -9.89 2.25 0.42
C LYS A 54 -9.40 2.00 1.85
N ILE A 55 -8.26 1.34 2.03
CA ILE A 55 -7.66 1.10 3.35
C ILE A 55 -7.12 2.42 3.90
N ILE A 56 -6.47 3.21 3.06
CA ILE A 56 -5.86 4.49 3.45
C ILE A 56 -6.94 5.56 3.70
N ASP A 57 -7.98 5.66 2.86
CA ASP A 57 -9.06 6.66 3.00
C ASP A 57 -10.00 6.42 4.20
N ARG A 58 -10.02 5.20 4.76
CA ARG A 58 -10.85 4.86 5.93
C ARG A 58 -10.07 4.87 7.26
N GLY A 59 -8.75 5.02 7.17
CA GLY A 59 -7.83 4.94 8.31
C GLY A 59 -7.65 6.28 9.01
#